data_AF-A0AAE8HVB7-F1
#
_entry.id   AF-A0AAE8HVB7-F1
#
_cell.length_a   1.000
_cell.length_b   1.000
_cell.length_c   1.000
_cell.angle_alpha   90.00
_cell.angle_beta   90.00
_cell.angle_gamma   90.00
#
_symmetry.space_group_name_H-M   'P 1'
#
loop_
_entity.id
_entity.type
_entity.pdbx_description
1 polymer ?
#
loop_
_entity_poly.entity_id
_entity_poly.type
_entity_poly.pdbx_seq_one_letter_code
_entity_poly.pdbx_strand_id
1 'polypeptide(L)'
;MNRTIKDATVKRYHYDTHEQLRAHLQLFVDAYNHAPRLKTLRGLTPYEHVLQVWTKQPKRFKLDPSHHIPGPYSPARAGLPA
;
A
#
# COMPACT_ATOMS: atom_id res chain seq x y z
N MET A 1 -2.94 -11.14 0.16
CA MET A 1 -2.32 -9.98 -0.53
C MET A 1 -1.38 -10.39 -1.65
N ASN A 2 -0.29 -11.12 -1.40
CA ASN A 2 0.66 -11.51 -2.45
C ASN A 2 0.01 -12.28 -3.60
N ARG A 3 -0.96 -13.17 -3.32
CA ARG A 3 -1.75 -13.83 -4.36
C ARG A 3 -2.57 -12.84 -5.19
N THR A 4 -3.31 -11.93 -4.55
CA THR A 4 -4.14 -10.89 -5.20
C THR A 4 -3.30 -9.96 -6.08
N ILE A 5 -2.15 -9.49 -5.57
CA ILE A 5 -1.22 -8.63 -6.33
C ILE A 5 -0.71 -9.40 -7.55
N LYS A 6 -0.24 -10.64 -7.38
CA LYS A 6 0.23 -11.47 -8.50
C LYS A 6 -0.88 -11.75 -9.51
N ASP A 7 -2.09 -12.09 -9.08
CA ASP A 7 -3.19 -12.35 -10.00
C ASP A 7 -3.58 -11.07 -10.77
N ALA A 8 -3.53 -9.89 -10.15
CA ALA A 8 -3.76 -8.62 -10.84
C ALA A 8 -2.62 -8.29 -11.83
N THR A 9 -1.36 -8.34 -11.40
CA THR A 9 -0.23 -7.89 -12.22
C THR A 9 0.24 -8.88 -13.27
N VAL A 10 -0.04 -10.18 -13.10
CA VAL A 10 0.44 -11.24 -14.00
C VAL A 10 -0.66 -11.76 -14.93
N LYS A 11 -1.94 -11.75 -14.49
CA LYS A 11 -3.01 -12.42 -15.25
C LYS A 11 -4.12 -11.50 -15.74
N ARG A 12 -4.35 -10.34 -15.12
CA ARG A 12 -5.58 -9.55 -15.34
C ARG A 12 -5.35 -8.21 -16.04
N TYR A 13 -4.18 -7.61 -15.90
CA TYR A 13 -3.87 -6.30 -16.48
C TYR A 13 -2.62 -6.39 -17.35
N HIS A 14 -2.70 -5.87 -18.57
CA HIS A 14 -1.53 -5.56 -19.39
C HIS A 14 -1.04 -4.15 -19.04
N TYR A 15 0.27 -3.94 -19.00
CA TYR A 15 0.87 -2.64 -18.76
C TYR A 15 1.69 -2.25 -19.98
N ASP A 16 1.34 -1.13 -20.59
CA ASP A 16 2.06 -0.61 -21.76
C ASP A 16 3.36 0.07 -21.34
N THR A 17 3.40 0.59 -20.11
CA THR A 17 4.57 1.25 -19.54
C THR A 17 4.86 0.78 -18.12
N HIS A 18 6.12 0.88 -17.73
CA HIS A 18 6.54 0.60 -16.36
C HIS A 18 5.87 1.53 -15.34
N GLU A 19 5.55 2.78 -15.73
CA GLU A 19 4.88 3.74 -14.85
C GLU A 19 3.45 3.30 -14.49
N GLN A 20 2.70 2.71 -15.43
CA GLN A 20 1.37 2.16 -15.14
C GLN A 20 1.45 1.01 -14.12
N LEU A 21 2.45 0.13 -14.26
CA LEU A 21 2.69 -0.94 -13.29
C LEU A 21 3.02 -0.37 -11.90
N ARG A 22 3.92 0.63 -11.82
CA ARG A 22 4.29 1.27 -10.54
C ARG A 22 3.08 1.92 -9.87
N ALA A 23 2.26 2.65 -10.62
CA ALA A 23 1.07 3.30 -10.10
C ALA A 23 0.06 2.28 -9.56
N HIS A 24 -0.18 1.18 -10.29
CA HIS A 24 -1.11 0.15 -9.86
C HIS A 24 -0.61 -0.61 -8.62
N LEU A 25 0.68 -0.93 -8.57
CA LEU A 25 1.30 -1.52 -7.39
C LEU A 25 1.18 -0.60 -6.16
N GLN A 26 1.39 0.70 -6.34
CA GLN A 26 1.24 1.67 -5.26
C GLN A 26 -0.19 1.66 -4.70
N LEU A 27 -1.20 1.67 -5.57
CA LEU A 27 -2.60 1.59 -5.15
C LEU A 27 -2.91 0.33 -4.34
N PHE A 28 -2.36 -0.83 -4.73
CA PHE A 28 -2.53 -2.07 -3.95
C PHE A 28 -1.87 -2.00 -2.58
N VAL A 29 -0.67 -1.44 -2.52
CA VAL A 29 0.08 -1.29 -1.27
C VAL A 29 -0.64 -0.31 -0.33
N ASP A 30 -1.09 0.82 -0.85
CA ASP A 30 -1.84 1.82 -0.07
C ASP A 30 -3.17 1.23 0.44
N ALA A 31 -3.92 0.56 -0.44
CA ALA A 31 -5.16 -0.12 -0.04
C ALA A 31 -4.89 -1.18 1.04
N TYR A 32 -3.81 -1.95 0.96
CA TYR A 32 -3.46 -2.91 1.99
C TYR A 32 -3.12 -2.26 3.32
N ASN A 33 -2.28 -1.24 3.28
CA ASN A 33 -1.71 -0.63 4.46
C ASN A 33 -2.76 0.17 5.23
N HIS A 34 -3.77 0.71 4.55
CA HIS A 34 -4.72 1.67 5.13
C HIS A 34 -6.18 1.20 5.18
N ALA A 35 -6.64 0.29 4.33
CA ALA A 35 -8.08 -0.05 4.29
C ALA A 35 -8.48 -1.18 5.27
N PRO A 36 -7.92 -2.41 5.19
CA PRO A 36 -8.40 -3.51 6.01
C PRO A 36 -7.87 -3.44 7.45
N ARG A 37 -8.79 -3.46 8.41
CA ARG A 37 -8.48 -3.76 9.82
C ARG A 37 -8.30 -5.26 10.00
N LEU A 38 -7.11 -5.69 10.43
CA LEU A 38 -6.76 -7.10 10.51
C LEU A 38 -6.98 -7.65 11.92
N LYS A 39 -7.74 -8.74 12.05
CA LYS A 39 -7.98 -9.42 13.34
C LYS A 39 -6.69 -9.86 14.02
N THR A 40 -5.71 -10.32 13.24
CA THR A 40 -4.38 -10.71 13.72
C THR A 40 -3.60 -9.54 14.33
N LEU A 41 -3.87 -8.32 13.88
CA LEU A 41 -3.32 -7.08 14.42
C LEU A 41 -4.25 -6.44 15.46
N ARG A 42 -5.14 -7.22 16.07
CA ARG A 42 -6.13 -6.75 17.07
C ARG A 42 -7.03 -5.64 16.54
N GLY A 43 -7.39 -5.72 15.25
CA GLY A 43 -8.25 -4.74 14.59
C GLY A 43 -7.51 -3.50 14.10
N LEU A 44 -6.17 -3.45 14.13
CA LEU A 44 -5.39 -2.38 13.53
C LEU A 44 -5.20 -2.60 12.03
N THR A 45 -5.04 -1.50 11.29
CA THR A 45 -4.48 -1.57 9.93
C THR A 45 -2.98 -1.88 10.01
N PRO A 46 -2.37 -2.43 8.94
CA PRO A 46 -0.93 -2.64 8.91
C PRO A 46 -0.14 -1.36 9.19
N TYR A 47 -0.57 -0.21 8.65
CA TYR A 47 0.06 1.09 8.92
C TYR A 47 -0.02 1.50 10.39
N GLU A 48 -1.20 1.43 11.00
CA GLU A 48 -1.41 1.74 12.42
C GLU A 48 -0.53 0.84 13.31
N HIS A 49 -0.43 -0.44 12.98
CA HIS A 49 0.42 -1.37 13.72
C HIS A 49 1.90 -0.99 13.63
N VAL A 50 2.39 -0.67 12.43
CA VAL A 50 3.78 -0.24 12.23
C VAL A 50 4.08 1.04 13.00
N LEU A 51 3.18 2.03 12.96
CA LEU A 51 3.32 3.25 13.77
C LEU A 51 3.41 2.93 15.26
N GLN A 52 2.53 2.09 15.79
CA GLN A 52 2.56 1.70 17.21
C GLN A 52 3.86 1.00 17.60
N VAL A 53 4.39 0.12 16.74
CA VAL A 53 5.65 -0.57 17.01
C VAL A 53 6.83 0.40 16.91
N TRP A 54 6.80 1.34 15.96
CA TRP A 54 7.79 2.39 15.83
C TRP A 54 7.83 3.31 17.06
N THR A 55 6.68 3.78 17.56
CA THR A 55 6.61 4.61 18.78
C THR A 55 7.19 3.89 19.99
N LYS A 56 6.97 2.57 20.10
CA LYS A 56 7.48 1.76 21.22
C LYS A 56 8.96 1.39 21.07
N GLN A 57 9.42 1.16 19.85
CA GLN A 57 10.75 0.60 19.56
C GLN A 57 11.38 1.25 18.32
N PRO A 58 11.66 2.57 18.34
CA PRO A 58 12.09 3.30 17.16
C PRO A 58 13.43 2.81 16.61
N LYS A 59 14.32 2.31 17.47
CA LYS A 59 15.64 1.76 17.11
C LYS A 59 15.59 0.54 16.17
N ARG A 60 14.43 -0.12 16.04
CA ARG A 60 14.24 -1.26 15.11
C ARG A 60 14.00 -0.81 13.67
N PHE A 61 13.70 0.46 13.46
CA PHE A 61 13.37 1.01 12.16
C PHE A 61 14.51 1.90 11.67
N LYS A 62 14.81 1.80 10.36
CA LYS A 62 15.79 2.67 9.71
C LYS A 62 15.20 4.03 9.33
N LEU A 63 13.88 4.10 9.18
CA LEU A 63 13.13 5.27 8.68
C LEU A 63 11.90 5.52 9.55
N ASP A 64 11.49 6.77 9.62
CA ASP A 64 10.25 7.18 10.28
C ASP A 64 9.05 6.91 9.36
N PRO A 65 8.11 6.03 9.76
CA PRO A 65 6.93 5.70 8.96
C PRO A 65 5.84 6.79 8.98
N SER A 66 5.92 7.80 9.85
CA SER A 66 4.89 8.85 10.00
C SER A 66 4.73 9.74 8.77
N HIS A 67 5.75 9.81 7.91
CA HIS A 67 5.71 10.58 6.66
C HIS A 67 4.97 9.84 5.53
N HIS A 68 4.60 8.58 5.72
CA HIS A 68 3.89 7.76 4.73
C HIS A 68 2.38 7.80 4.89
N ILE A 69 1.81 8.94 5.29
CA ILE A 69 0.37 9.16 5.20
C ILE A 69 0.08 9.45 3.72
N PRO A 70 -0.63 8.57 2.99
CA PRO A 70 -1.14 8.95 1.69
C PRO A 70 -2.18 10.03 1.94
N GLY A 71 -1.90 11.26 1.53
CA GLY A 71 -2.92 12.30 1.44
C GLY A 71 -4.09 11.79 0.60
N PRO A 72 -5.33 12.27 0.85
CA PRO A 72 -6.51 11.77 0.18
C PRO A 72 -6.37 11.99 -1.33
N TYR A 73 -6.37 10.88 -2.08
CA TYR A 73 -6.52 10.78 -3.54
C TYR A 73 -6.09 12.02 -4.34
N SER A 74 -4.84 12.06 -4.82
CA SER A 74 -4.54 12.91 -5.97
C SER A 74 -4.87 12.13 -7.25
N PRO A 75 -5.88 12.54 -8.04
CA PRO A 75 -6.27 11.86 -9.28
C PRO A 75 -5.27 12.10 -10.43
N ALA A 76 -4.07 12.61 -10.17
CA ALA A 76 -3.14 13.09 -11.19
C ALA A 76 -2.37 11.99 -11.97
N ARG A 77 -2.79 10.72 -11.91
CA ARG A 77 -2.23 9.63 -12.74
C ARG A 77 -3.30 8.69 -13.30
N ALA A 78 -4.56 9.14 -13.43
CA ALA A 78 -5.60 8.41 -14.14
C ALA A 78 -5.38 8.50 -15.66
N GLY A 79 -4.40 7.73 -16.15
CA GLY A 79 -4.25 7.33 -17.54
C GLY A 79 -4.48 5.83 -17.67
N LEU A 80 -5.69 5.37 -17.33
CA LEU A 80 -6.16 4.02 -17.60
C LEU A 80 -7.29 4.13 -18.63
N PRO A 81 -7.14 3.56 -19.84
CA PRO A 81 -8.25 3.48 -20.78
C PRO A 81 -9.30 2.48 -20.29
N ALA A 82 -10.53 2.70 -20.75
CA ALA A 82 -11.77 1.98 -20.40
C ALA A 82 -11.70 0.46 -20.67
#